data_AF-A0A7G3ZCD3-F1
#
_entry.id   AF-A0A7G3ZCD3-F1
#
_cell.length_a   1.000
_cell.length_b   1.000
_cell.length_c   1.000
_cell.angle_alpha   90.00
_cell.angle_beta   90.00
_cell.angle_gamma   90.00
#
_symmetry.space_group_name_H-M   'P 1'
#
loop_
_entity.id
_entity.type
_entity.pdbx_description
1 polymer ?
#
loop_
_entity_poly.entity_id
_entity_poly.type
_entity_poly.pdbx_seq_one_letter_code
_entity_poly.pdbx_strand_id
1 'polypeptide(L)'
;MGVKSRFTVVFQEAEDVGERLEISDDELTVKGGPDVVVQQRWIIDSAEQGIEGLRRVTWSNGAVERSSLSRVISAALSPGFNVYSTEASFLSQSLETPFYRSYHSTIPKVREYVPVELGKILSQLDAEKCDIDIRLMGNRTEIAQWCLLRDNENITFRKEADIDACEAGLFYLDTRDSIDVNLSGLRCKWGPDGVMNKCQKTTLFYKTAHISPTTLERPTIELETPVGLHPKILIDLSSTPKSQKCEYFLHLKLPTDLFVDRFQSSPLFLYGAQDLELPEYKLRGETWGSESLFELDAERLNEITLHSRYVEPMAGNQSKTVRFTPLLFRACDSDEKILMENPFYSRGLGYESFFTPNTIFEAFPSSVLEVTIPRPDTVHYETTKLVTLTCLLVSLVYILLKIAMKPRSGRYTAK
;
A
#
# COMPACT_ATOMS: atom_id res chain seq x y z
N MET A 1 22.86 -14.99 16.84
CA MET A 1 21.91 -13.98 16.33
C MET A 1 21.58 -13.08 17.50
N GLY A 2 21.83 -11.78 17.38
CA GLY A 2 21.51 -10.82 18.44
C GLY A 2 20.09 -10.29 18.26
N VAL A 3 19.19 -10.48 19.21
CA VAL A 3 17.79 -10.02 19.14
C VAL A 3 17.56 -8.93 20.18
N LYS A 4 17.13 -7.76 19.72
CA LYS A 4 16.72 -6.64 20.56
C LYS A 4 15.24 -6.38 20.37
N SER A 5 14.51 -6.24 21.46
CA SER A 5 13.09 -5.90 21.42
C SER A 5 12.86 -4.51 22.02
N ARG A 6 12.00 -3.74 21.37
CA ARG A 6 11.56 -2.42 21.80
C ARG A 6 10.04 -2.39 21.81
N PHE A 7 9.50 -1.95 22.93
CA PHE A 7 8.09 -1.67 23.10
C PHE A 7 7.91 -0.17 23.21
N THR A 8 6.99 0.40 22.46
CA THR A 8 6.70 1.84 22.55
C THR A 8 5.20 2.05 22.61
N VAL A 9 4.76 2.86 23.58
CA VAL A 9 3.36 3.25 23.70
C VAL A 9 3.27 4.75 23.67
N VAL A 10 2.30 5.26 22.91
CA VAL A 10 1.96 6.67 22.88
C VAL A 10 0.55 6.86 23.41
N PHE A 11 0.45 7.74 24.40
CA PHE A 11 -0.79 8.22 24.99
C PHE A 11 -1.08 9.64 24.51
N GLN A 12 -2.34 10.06 24.67
CA GLN A 12 -2.76 11.40 24.32
C GLN A 12 -2.25 12.41 25.33
N GLU A 13 -2.49 12.16 26.62
CA GLU A 13 -2.14 13.08 27.70
C GLU A 13 -1.14 12.47 28.69
N ALA A 14 -0.54 13.31 29.52
CA ALA A 14 0.45 12.87 30.52
C ALA A 14 -0.18 12.01 31.62
N GLU A 15 -1.41 12.31 32.01
CA GLU A 15 -2.18 11.62 33.04
C GLU A 15 -2.46 10.16 32.66
N ASP A 16 -2.68 9.88 31.37
CA ASP A 16 -2.94 8.53 30.86
C ASP A 16 -1.77 7.58 31.15
N VAL A 17 -0.53 8.09 31.15
CA VAL A 17 0.65 7.28 31.50
C VAL A 17 0.55 6.76 32.94
N GLY A 18 -0.02 7.52 33.87
CA GLY A 18 -0.16 7.11 35.26
C GLY A 18 -1.37 6.20 35.48
N GLU A 19 -2.49 6.45 34.79
CA GLU A 19 -3.75 5.73 34.98
C GLU A 19 -3.78 4.37 34.28
N ARG A 20 -3.08 4.24 33.15
CA ARG A 20 -3.15 3.07 32.27
C ARG A 20 -1.94 2.15 32.36
N LEU A 21 -0.94 2.52 33.15
CA LEU A 21 0.30 1.78 33.29
C LEU A 21 0.39 1.09 34.65
N GLU A 22 0.66 -0.21 34.62
CA GLU A 22 1.01 -1.00 35.79
C GLU A 22 2.42 -1.53 35.60
N ILE A 23 3.32 -1.18 36.52
CA ILE A 23 4.74 -1.57 36.49
C ILE A 23 4.98 -2.55 37.65
N SER A 24 5.44 -3.74 37.32
CA SER A 24 5.96 -4.75 38.26
C SER A 24 7.49 -4.86 38.14
N ASP A 25 8.13 -5.72 38.92
CA ASP A 25 9.60 -5.84 38.91
C ASP A 25 10.17 -6.40 37.59
N ASP A 26 9.41 -7.22 36.86
CA ASP A 26 9.83 -7.92 35.64
C ASP A 26 8.95 -7.64 34.42
N GLU A 27 7.74 -7.11 34.62
CA GLU A 27 6.76 -6.86 33.57
C GLU A 27 6.12 -5.48 33.63
N LEU A 28 5.62 -5.05 32.48
CA LEU A 28 4.92 -3.79 32.28
C LEU A 28 3.59 -4.09 31.60
N THR A 29 2.48 -3.70 32.21
CA THR A 29 1.15 -3.87 31.65
C THR A 29 0.55 -2.51 31.30
N VAL A 30 0.09 -2.39 30.05
CA VAL A 30 -0.61 -1.21 29.55
C VAL A 30 -2.06 -1.56 29.29
N LYS A 31 -2.96 -0.75 29.84
CA LYS A 31 -4.40 -0.78 29.55
C LYS A 31 -4.68 0.05 28.31
N GLY A 32 -5.52 -0.47 27.43
CA GLY A 32 -5.97 0.25 26.26
C GLY A 32 -6.84 1.44 26.60
N GLY A 33 -7.16 2.21 25.57
CA GLY A 33 -7.83 3.49 25.71
C GLY A 33 -8.31 4.07 24.39
N PRO A 34 -8.96 5.24 24.44
CA PRO A 34 -9.12 6.05 23.24
C PRO A 34 -7.74 6.44 22.72
N ASP A 35 -7.48 6.15 21.44
CA ASP A 35 -6.26 6.53 20.72
C ASP A 35 -4.91 6.00 21.28
N VAL A 36 -4.89 4.98 22.14
CA VAL A 36 -3.61 4.37 22.59
C VAL A 36 -2.98 3.58 21.45
N VAL A 37 -1.80 4.02 21.01
CA VAL A 37 -1.03 3.36 19.93
C VAL A 37 0.17 2.65 20.52
N VAL A 38 0.31 1.38 20.14
CA VAL A 38 1.41 0.52 20.58
C VAL A 38 2.26 0.13 19.38
N GLN A 39 3.58 0.30 19.51
CA GLN A 39 4.58 -0.25 18.61
C GLN A 39 5.36 -1.36 19.31
N GLN A 40 5.47 -2.50 18.64
CA GLN A 40 6.45 -3.54 18.97
C GLN A 40 7.47 -3.62 17.85
N ARG A 41 8.75 -3.53 18.20
CA ARG A 41 9.85 -3.56 17.25
C ARG A 41 10.91 -4.56 17.66
N TRP A 42 11.31 -5.42 16.74
CA TRP A 42 12.42 -6.34 16.88
C TRP A 42 13.55 -5.93 15.93
N ILE A 43 14.77 -5.91 16.44
CA ILE A 43 15.99 -5.65 15.67
C ILE A 43 16.86 -6.88 15.83
N ILE A 44 17.19 -7.50 14.71
CA ILE A 44 17.82 -8.82 14.67
C ILE A 44 19.10 -8.69 13.86
N ASP A 45 20.23 -8.90 14.53
CA ASP A 45 21.56 -8.89 13.93
C ASP A 45 21.99 -10.36 13.70
N SER A 46 22.02 -10.79 12.44
CA SER A 46 22.49 -12.12 12.03
C SER A 46 24.00 -12.14 11.84
N ALA A 47 24.63 -13.27 12.15
CA ALA A 47 26.05 -13.52 11.85
C ALA A 47 26.25 -14.15 10.46
N GLU A 48 25.19 -14.68 9.86
CA GLU A 48 25.22 -15.30 8.53
C GLU A 48 25.13 -14.25 7.43
N GLN A 49 25.61 -14.62 6.24
CA GLN A 49 25.54 -13.77 5.05
C GLN A 49 24.07 -13.59 4.66
N GLY A 50 23.54 -12.40 4.94
CA GLY A 50 22.15 -12.08 4.66
C GLY A 50 21.90 -11.75 3.19
N ILE A 51 20.82 -11.03 2.90
CA ILE A 51 20.46 -10.70 1.52
C ILE A 51 21.44 -9.68 0.91
N GLU A 52 21.78 -9.79 -0.38
CA GLU A 52 22.72 -8.88 -1.04
C GLU A 52 22.17 -7.45 -1.26
N GLY A 53 20.89 -7.22 -0.96
CA GLY A 53 20.21 -5.93 -1.15
C GLY A 53 19.36 -5.48 0.02
N LEU A 54 18.44 -4.55 -0.27
CA LEU A 54 17.39 -4.11 0.65
C LEU A 54 16.07 -4.74 0.21
N ARG A 55 15.36 -5.33 1.17
CA ARG A 55 13.98 -5.80 0.99
C ARG A 55 13.09 -5.20 2.06
N ARG A 56 11.92 -4.72 1.66
CA ARG A 56 10.91 -4.17 2.56
C ARG A 56 9.57 -4.87 2.32
N VAL A 57 9.00 -5.46 3.36
CA VAL A 57 7.68 -6.08 3.34
C VAL A 57 6.77 -5.26 4.23
N THR A 58 5.67 -4.75 3.69
CA THR A 58 4.72 -3.93 4.45
C THR A 58 3.31 -4.48 4.34
N TRP A 59 2.53 -4.29 5.39
CA TRP A 59 1.09 -4.53 5.41
C TRP A 59 0.41 -3.37 6.12
N SER A 60 -0.61 -2.81 5.49
CA SER A 60 -1.53 -1.90 6.16
C SER A 60 -2.96 -2.17 5.71
N ASN A 61 -3.86 -2.30 6.67
CA ASN A 61 -5.29 -2.44 6.43
C ASN A 61 -6.07 -1.16 6.81
N GLY A 62 -5.35 -0.08 7.14
CA GLY A 62 -5.91 1.20 7.57
C GLY A 62 -6.55 1.16 8.96
N ALA A 63 -6.37 0.10 9.75
CA ALA A 63 -6.90 0.04 11.11
C ALA A 63 -6.25 1.10 12.01
N VAL A 64 -4.93 1.28 11.89
CA VAL A 64 -4.14 2.18 12.74
C VAL A 64 -4.33 3.65 12.33
N GLU A 65 -4.51 3.93 11.03
CA GLU A 65 -4.66 5.30 10.49
C GLU A 65 -5.86 6.09 11.05
N ARG A 66 -6.79 5.41 11.73
CA ARG A 66 -7.96 6.04 12.36
C ARG A 66 -7.60 6.87 13.60
N SER A 67 -6.44 6.61 14.20
CA SER A 67 -5.99 7.34 15.38
C SER A 67 -5.13 8.54 15.00
N SER A 68 -5.36 9.68 15.63
CA SER A 68 -4.54 10.88 15.46
C SER A 68 -3.10 10.69 15.93
N LEU A 69 -2.89 9.80 16.91
CA LEU A 69 -1.60 9.43 17.49
C LEU A 69 -0.84 8.38 16.67
N SER A 70 -1.51 7.67 15.76
CA SER A 70 -0.86 6.64 14.95
C SER A 70 0.34 7.20 14.20
N ARG A 71 0.12 8.31 13.49
CA ARG A 71 1.11 9.00 12.66
C ARG A 71 2.22 9.71 13.45
N VAL A 72 2.17 9.66 14.79
CA VAL A 72 3.26 10.13 15.65
C VAL A 72 4.40 9.12 15.62
N ILE A 73 4.10 7.83 15.80
CA ILE A 73 5.10 6.75 15.89
C ILE A 73 5.01 5.69 14.80
N SER A 74 4.04 5.77 13.89
CA SER A 74 3.89 4.87 12.75
C SER A 74 4.56 5.41 11.48
N ALA A 75 5.06 4.49 10.67
CA ALA A 75 5.46 4.82 9.30
C ALA A 75 4.20 5.04 8.44
N ALA A 76 4.29 5.90 7.43
CA ALA A 76 3.28 5.98 6.38
C ALA A 76 3.42 4.77 5.46
N LEU A 77 2.51 3.81 5.60
CA LEU A 77 2.51 2.59 4.81
C LEU A 77 1.52 2.68 3.67
N SER A 78 1.93 2.16 2.52
CA SER A 78 1.05 1.95 1.39
C SER A 78 -0.05 0.93 1.78
N PRO A 79 -1.34 1.17 1.46
CA PRO A 79 -2.41 0.21 1.75
C PRO A 79 -2.15 -1.16 1.11
N GLY A 80 -2.67 -2.20 1.75
CA GLY A 80 -2.52 -3.60 1.36
C GLY A 80 -1.14 -4.19 1.69
N PHE A 81 -0.88 -5.35 1.12
CA PHE A 81 0.39 -6.07 1.22
C PHE A 81 1.32 -5.59 0.11
N ASN A 82 2.50 -5.09 0.49
CA ASN A 82 3.49 -4.61 -0.47
C ASN A 82 4.84 -5.23 -0.16
N VAL A 83 5.57 -5.58 -1.20
CA VAL A 83 6.93 -6.08 -1.08
C VAL A 83 7.79 -5.32 -2.07
N TYR A 84 8.90 -4.78 -1.59
CA TYR A 84 9.85 -4.04 -2.40
C TYR A 84 11.23 -4.67 -2.24
N SER A 85 11.98 -4.76 -3.33
CA SER A 85 13.34 -5.29 -3.30
C SER A 85 14.24 -4.61 -4.32
N THR A 86 15.50 -4.38 -3.96
CA THR A 86 16.54 -3.96 -4.91
C THR A 86 17.20 -5.16 -5.61
N GLU A 87 16.89 -6.39 -5.20
CA GLU A 87 17.52 -7.60 -5.74
C GLU A 87 17.02 -7.93 -7.17
N ALA A 88 17.96 -8.34 -8.03
CA ALA A 88 17.73 -8.74 -9.43
C ALA A 88 16.71 -9.88 -9.56
N SER A 89 16.84 -10.91 -8.74
CA SER A 89 16.20 -12.22 -8.89
C SER A 89 14.94 -12.40 -8.03
N PHE A 90 14.35 -11.30 -7.56
CA PHE A 90 13.48 -11.35 -6.39
C PHE A 90 12.14 -12.09 -6.63
N LEU A 91 11.43 -11.87 -7.75
CA LEU A 91 10.11 -12.48 -8.00
C LEU A 91 9.76 -12.57 -9.50
N SER A 92 9.00 -13.62 -9.87
CA SER A 92 8.48 -13.79 -11.23
C SER A 92 7.24 -12.95 -11.56
N GLN A 93 6.54 -12.44 -10.54
CA GLN A 93 5.33 -11.60 -10.66
C GLN A 93 5.56 -10.14 -10.21
N SER A 94 6.82 -9.73 -10.05
CA SER A 94 7.11 -8.36 -9.64
C SER A 94 7.03 -7.39 -10.80
N LEU A 95 6.56 -6.20 -10.48
CA LEU A 95 6.75 -5.01 -11.27
C LEU A 95 8.18 -4.49 -11.10
N GLU A 96 8.83 -4.04 -12.17
CA GLU A 96 10.17 -3.44 -12.12
C GLU A 96 10.10 -1.92 -12.33
N THR A 97 10.81 -1.18 -11.49
CA THR A 97 11.03 0.27 -11.58
C THR A 97 12.54 0.54 -11.54
N PRO A 98 13.03 1.76 -11.87
CA PRO A 98 14.44 2.10 -11.78
C PRO A 98 15.06 1.96 -10.38
N PHE A 99 14.24 1.99 -9.33
CA PHE A 99 14.70 1.98 -7.94
C PHE A 99 14.47 0.64 -7.23
N TYR A 100 13.43 -0.10 -7.63
CA TYR A 100 13.05 -1.36 -6.97
C TYR A 100 12.17 -2.24 -7.86
N ARG A 101 12.12 -3.52 -7.52
CA ARG A 101 11.04 -4.42 -7.89
C ARG A 101 9.97 -4.43 -6.82
N SER A 102 8.70 -4.36 -7.20
CA SER A 102 7.56 -4.37 -6.28
C SER A 102 6.58 -5.51 -6.56
N TYR A 103 5.98 -6.02 -5.50
CA TYR A 103 4.82 -6.90 -5.55
C TYR A 103 3.73 -6.32 -4.65
N HIS A 104 2.48 -6.35 -5.12
CA HIS A 104 1.33 -5.87 -4.36
C HIS A 104 0.23 -6.92 -4.30
N SER A 105 -0.46 -6.98 -3.17
CA SER A 105 -1.64 -7.82 -2.98
C SER A 105 -2.59 -7.22 -1.95
N THR A 106 -3.87 -7.54 -2.04
CA THR A 106 -4.87 -7.19 -1.02
C THR A 106 -4.89 -8.17 0.16
N ILE A 107 -4.16 -9.28 0.06
CA ILE A 107 -4.10 -10.34 1.06
C ILE A 107 -2.69 -10.34 1.70
N PRO A 108 -2.58 -10.39 3.03
CA PRO A 108 -1.28 -10.42 3.69
C PRO A 108 -0.58 -11.76 3.41
N LYS A 109 0.64 -11.71 2.90
CA LYS A 109 1.46 -12.89 2.59
C LYS A 109 2.84 -12.84 3.26
N VAL A 110 2.93 -12.22 4.45
CA VAL A 110 4.20 -11.91 5.14
C VAL A 110 5.16 -13.12 5.19
N ARG A 111 4.65 -14.32 5.52
CA ARG A 111 5.44 -15.54 5.68
C ARG A 111 6.08 -16.06 4.39
N GLU A 112 5.59 -15.66 3.22
CA GLU A 112 6.15 -16.07 1.93
C GLU A 112 7.41 -15.27 1.56
N TYR A 113 7.60 -14.07 2.13
CA TYR A 113 8.62 -13.10 1.70
C TYR A 113 9.69 -12.81 2.76
N VAL A 114 9.57 -13.42 3.94
CA VAL A 114 10.45 -13.21 5.09
C VAL A 114 11.12 -14.55 5.47
N PRO A 115 12.39 -14.55 5.92
CA PRO A 115 13.11 -15.78 6.26
C PRO A 115 12.39 -16.64 7.31
N VAL A 116 12.44 -17.97 7.14
CA VAL A 116 11.71 -18.96 7.96
C VAL A 116 12.22 -18.97 9.40
N GLU A 117 13.49 -18.62 9.61
CA GLU A 117 14.18 -18.53 10.90
C GLU A 117 13.49 -17.52 11.84
N LEU A 118 12.74 -16.57 11.29
CA LEU A 118 11.99 -15.57 12.05
C LEU A 118 10.63 -16.09 12.52
N GLY A 119 10.32 -17.37 12.31
CA GLY A 119 9.00 -17.98 12.54
C GLY A 119 8.39 -17.71 13.91
N LYS A 120 9.19 -17.65 14.98
CA LYS A 120 8.70 -17.30 16.32
C LYS A 120 8.18 -15.86 16.37
N ILE A 121 8.95 -14.87 15.89
CA ILE A 121 8.54 -13.45 15.89
C ILE A 121 7.37 -13.25 14.90
N LEU A 122 7.43 -13.89 13.74
CA LEU A 122 6.34 -13.84 12.75
C LEU A 122 5.02 -14.42 13.28
N SER A 123 5.06 -15.32 14.26
CA SER A 123 3.85 -15.83 14.92
C SER A 123 3.20 -14.82 15.89
N GLN A 124 3.95 -13.79 16.32
CA GLN A 124 3.45 -12.72 17.18
C GLN A 124 2.83 -11.56 16.39
N LEU A 125 2.97 -11.57 15.06
CA LEU A 125 2.42 -10.52 14.20
C LEU A 125 0.93 -10.71 13.95
N ASP A 126 0.15 -9.65 14.14
CA ASP A 126 -1.30 -9.64 13.92
C ASP A 126 -1.67 -8.72 12.74
N ALA A 127 -1.74 -9.29 11.54
CA ALA A 127 -2.12 -8.54 10.33
C ALA A 127 -3.61 -8.14 10.30
N GLU A 128 -4.47 -8.68 11.17
CA GLU A 128 -5.88 -8.29 11.21
C GLU A 128 -6.07 -6.99 11.99
N LYS A 129 -5.29 -6.80 13.05
CA LYS A 129 -5.41 -5.62 13.92
C LYS A 129 -4.32 -4.57 13.70
N CYS A 130 -3.19 -4.96 13.14
CA CYS A 130 -1.97 -4.15 13.14
C CYS A 130 -1.40 -3.91 11.74
N ASP A 131 -0.74 -2.77 11.62
CA ASP A 131 0.11 -2.46 10.47
C ASP A 131 1.52 -3.02 10.73
N ILE A 132 2.18 -3.50 9.68
CA ILE A 132 3.47 -4.22 9.77
C ILE A 132 4.46 -3.63 8.78
N ASP A 133 5.69 -3.40 9.21
CA ASP A 133 6.83 -3.03 8.36
C ASP A 133 8.05 -3.89 8.71
N ILE A 134 8.56 -4.63 7.73
CA ILE A 134 9.71 -5.51 7.88
C ILE A 134 10.77 -5.08 6.88
N ARG A 135 11.96 -4.78 7.38
CA ARG A 135 13.11 -4.37 6.58
C ARG A 135 14.24 -5.36 6.75
N LEU A 136 14.66 -5.97 5.66
CA LEU A 136 15.82 -6.85 5.57
C LEU A 136 16.94 -6.05 4.91
N MET A 137 18.09 -5.94 5.59
CA MET A 137 19.22 -5.09 5.19
C MET A 137 20.51 -5.86 5.42
N GLY A 138 20.95 -6.64 4.42
CA GLY A 138 22.10 -7.51 4.62
C GLY A 138 21.87 -8.46 5.80
N ASN A 139 22.72 -8.34 6.81
CA ASN A 139 22.67 -9.15 8.03
C ASN A 139 21.73 -8.60 9.11
N ARG A 140 21.06 -7.47 8.90
CA ARG A 140 20.16 -6.85 9.88
C ARG A 140 18.72 -6.93 9.41
N THR A 141 17.84 -7.41 10.28
CA THR A 141 16.41 -7.42 10.09
C THR A 141 15.73 -6.54 11.13
N GLU A 142 14.88 -5.65 10.68
CA GLU A 142 14.01 -4.85 11.54
C GLU A 142 12.56 -5.21 11.27
N ILE A 143 11.81 -5.56 12.30
CA ILE A 143 10.38 -5.84 12.24
C ILE A 143 9.70 -4.84 13.15
N ALA A 144 8.74 -4.09 12.65
CA ALA A 144 7.88 -3.22 13.44
C ALA A 144 6.42 -3.58 13.18
N GLN A 145 5.62 -3.62 14.24
CA GLN A 145 4.18 -3.66 14.15
C GLN A 145 3.55 -2.54 14.98
N TRP A 146 2.46 -1.96 14.47
CA TRP A 146 1.70 -0.92 15.13
C TRP A 146 0.26 -1.34 15.29
N CYS A 147 -0.26 -1.24 16.50
CA CYS A 147 -1.60 -1.68 16.85
C CYS A 147 -2.32 -0.59 17.65
N LEU A 148 -3.64 -0.48 17.48
CA LEU A 148 -4.48 0.29 18.40
C LEU A 148 -4.91 -0.60 19.56
N LEU A 149 -4.66 -0.15 20.79
CA LEU A 149 -5.03 -0.86 22.00
C LEU A 149 -6.35 -0.31 22.54
N ARG A 150 -7.45 -1.04 22.35
CA ARG A 150 -8.82 -0.57 22.67
C ARG A 150 -9.11 -0.64 24.17
N ASP A 151 -10.12 0.08 24.66
CA ASP A 151 -10.45 0.22 26.10
C ASP A 151 -10.50 -1.09 26.91
N ASN A 152 -10.93 -2.21 26.29
CA ASN A 152 -11.06 -3.51 26.95
C ASN A 152 -9.86 -4.45 26.73
N GLU A 153 -8.82 -3.96 26.07
CA GLU A 153 -7.61 -4.72 25.78
C GLU A 153 -6.49 -4.26 26.72
N ASN A 154 -5.64 -5.21 27.10
CA ASN A 154 -4.40 -4.94 27.80
C ASN A 154 -3.26 -5.66 27.09
N ILE A 155 -2.07 -5.10 27.21
CA ILE A 155 -0.86 -5.71 26.69
C ILE A 155 0.20 -5.71 27.77
N THR A 156 0.79 -6.88 27.99
CA THR A 156 1.88 -7.06 28.95
C THR A 156 3.18 -7.28 28.18
N PHE A 157 4.20 -6.52 28.56
CA PHE A 157 5.51 -6.56 27.97
C PHE A 157 6.54 -6.96 29.03
N ARG A 158 7.36 -7.96 28.68
CA ARG A 158 8.44 -8.49 29.52
C ARG A 158 9.60 -8.95 28.65
N LYS A 159 10.79 -9.09 29.23
CA LYS A 159 11.94 -9.67 28.52
C LYS A 159 11.74 -11.18 28.35
N GLU A 160 11.68 -11.65 27.10
CA GLU A 160 11.71 -13.08 26.80
C GLU A 160 13.15 -13.64 26.85
N ALA A 161 13.28 -14.95 27.09
CA ALA A 161 14.57 -15.61 27.28
C ALA A 161 15.50 -15.57 26.05
N ASP A 162 14.92 -15.45 24.85
CA ASP A 162 15.60 -15.37 23.56
C ASP A 162 15.87 -13.94 23.08
N ILE A 163 15.61 -12.94 23.93
CA ILE A 163 15.86 -11.51 23.64
C ILE A 163 17.06 -11.04 24.45
N ASP A 164 18.13 -10.62 23.77
CA ASP A 164 19.37 -10.16 24.41
C ASP A 164 19.17 -8.84 25.16
N ALA A 165 18.48 -7.89 24.53
CA ALA A 165 18.21 -6.57 25.10
C ALA A 165 16.77 -6.15 24.88
N CYS A 166 16.16 -5.61 25.93
CA CYS A 166 14.75 -5.24 25.96
C CYS A 166 14.59 -3.82 26.55
N GLU A 167 13.79 -2.99 25.88
CA GLU A 167 13.52 -1.61 26.27
C GLU A 167 12.06 -1.25 26.01
N ALA A 168 11.46 -0.48 26.91
CA ALA A 168 10.13 0.08 26.76
C ALA A 168 10.18 1.61 26.85
N GLY A 169 9.53 2.28 25.90
CA GLY A 169 9.28 3.72 25.90
C GLY A 169 7.79 4.00 26.07
N LEU A 170 7.43 4.79 27.07
CA LEU A 170 6.06 5.15 27.38
C LEU A 170 5.96 6.66 27.26
N PHE A 171 5.29 7.15 26.23
CA PHE A 171 5.31 8.55 25.87
C PHE A 171 3.90 9.12 25.80
N TYR A 172 3.78 10.41 26.06
CA TYR A 172 2.62 11.20 25.66
C TYR A 172 3.07 12.30 24.70
N LEU A 173 2.13 12.79 23.90
CA LEU A 173 2.40 13.87 22.96
C LEU A 173 2.49 15.21 23.73
N ASP A 174 3.70 15.76 23.86
CA ASP A 174 3.93 17.02 24.57
C ASP A 174 3.58 18.21 23.67
N THR A 175 4.23 18.27 22.51
CA THR A 175 3.94 19.28 21.49
C THR A 175 4.08 18.69 20.10
N ARG A 176 3.23 19.11 19.19
CA ARG A 176 3.32 18.80 17.76
C ARG A 176 3.09 20.07 16.95
N ASP A 177 4.11 20.47 16.21
CA ASP A 177 3.96 21.39 15.09
C ASP A 177 3.83 20.57 13.79
N SER A 178 3.61 21.23 12.66
CA SER A 178 3.47 20.64 11.33
C SER A 178 4.42 19.47 11.08
N ILE A 179 5.71 19.64 11.38
CA ILE A 179 6.77 18.65 11.17
C ILE A 179 7.49 18.23 12.45
N ASP A 180 7.50 19.08 13.48
CA ASP A 180 8.22 18.86 14.72
C ASP A 180 7.36 18.10 15.72
N VAL A 181 7.89 17.00 16.25
CA VAL A 181 7.22 16.17 17.24
C VAL A 181 8.08 16.09 18.49
N ASN A 182 7.49 16.42 19.63
CA ASN A 182 8.09 16.25 20.94
C ASN A 182 7.25 15.27 21.77
N LEU A 183 7.91 14.22 22.24
CA LEU A 183 7.36 13.21 23.10
C LEU A 183 8.03 13.26 24.46
N SER A 184 7.24 13.33 25.51
CA SER A 184 7.71 13.31 26.89
C SER A 184 7.22 12.03 27.56
N GLY A 185 8.01 11.44 28.45
CA GLY A 185 7.64 10.13 28.99
C GLY A 185 8.66 9.43 29.85
N LEU A 186 8.54 8.11 29.91
CA LEU A 186 9.38 7.19 30.67
C LEU A 186 10.07 6.19 29.75
N ARG A 187 11.30 5.83 30.09
CA ARG A 187 12.08 4.79 29.45
C ARG A 187 12.48 3.76 30.48
N CYS A 188 12.08 2.52 30.24
CA CYS A 188 12.39 1.37 31.09
C CYS A 188 13.32 0.42 30.32
N LYS A 189 14.31 -0.16 31.00
CA LYS A 189 15.27 -1.10 30.42
C LYS A 189 15.38 -2.33 31.29
N TRP A 190 15.43 -3.50 30.66
CA TRP A 190 15.63 -4.75 31.38
C TRP A 190 17.11 -5.10 31.47
N GLY A 191 17.53 -5.55 32.65
CA GLY A 191 18.86 -6.10 32.88
C GLY A 191 19.07 -7.46 32.19
N PRO A 192 20.31 -7.99 32.22
CA PRO A 192 20.60 -9.34 31.75
C PRO A 192 19.76 -10.42 32.45
N ASP A 193 19.49 -10.22 33.74
CA ASP A 193 18.70 -11.04 34.65
C ASP A 193 17.18 -11.02 34.38
N GLY A 194 16.71 -10.16 33.47
CA GLY A 194 15.29 -10.01 33.18
C GLY A 194 14.54 -9.15 34.18
N VAL A 195 15.23 -8.53 35.14
CA VAL A 195 14.65 -7.55 36.06
C VAL A 195 14.65 -6.19 35.39
N MET A 196 13.55 -5.45 35.55
CA MET A 196 13.44 -4.11 35.01
C MET A 196 14.21 -3.12 35.88
N ASN A 197 15.11 -2.35 35.26
CA ASN A 197 15.74 -1.22 35.91
C ASN A 197 14.72 -0.11 36.16
N LYS A 198 14.98 0.72 37.17
CA LYS A 198 14.16 1.91 37.45
C LYS A 198 13.97 2.75 36.18
N CYS A 199 12.71 2.93 35.78
CA CYS A 199 12.36 3.73 34.62
C CYS A 199 12.81 5.19 34.81
N GLN A 200 13.36 5.77 33.75
CA GLN A 200 13.91 7.12 33.75
C GLN A 200 13.00 8.04 32.93
N LYS A 201 12.82 9.28 33.38
CA LYS A 201 12.17 10.31 32.58
C LYS A 201 13.00 10.56 31.31
N THR A 202 12.33 10.68 30.18
CA THR A 202 12.96 10.92 28.89
C THR A 202 12.11 11.85 28.06
N THR A 203 12.76 12.57 27.16
CA THR A 203 12.14 13.37 26.11
C THR A 203 12.70 12.92 24.77
N LEU A 204 11.88 12.94 23.74
CA LEU A 204 12.27 12.55 22.39
C LEU A 204 11.74 13.59 21.41
N PHE A 205 12.66 14.26 20.74
CA PHE A 205 12.37 15.27 19.73
C PHE A 205 12.80 14.74 18.36
N TYR A 206 11.93 14.83 17.36
CA TYR A 206 12.21 14.42 15.99
C TYR A 206 11.32 15.14 14.99
N LYS A 207 11.73 15.11 13.72
CA LYS A 207 10.93 15.62 12.60
C LYS A 207 10.26 14.47 11.85
N THR A 208 9.02 14.66 11.40
CA THR A 208 8.32 13.70 10.53
C THR A 208 8.41 14.11 9.06
N ALA A 209 8.66 13.13 8.18
CA ALA A 209 8.56 13.32 6.75
C ALA A 209 7.13 13.15 6.23
N HIS A 210 6.24 12.52 6.99
CA HIS A 210 4.85 12.29 6.62
C HIS A 210 3.91 13.03 7.55
N ILE A 211 3.13 13.92 6.97
CA ILE A 211 2.18 14.76 7.70
C ILE A 211 0.76 14.50 7.19
N SER A 212 -0.19 14.80 8.06
CA SER A 212 -1.61 14.71 7.74
C SER A 212 -2.13 16.14 7.74
N PRO A 213 -2.80 16.58 6.69
CA PRO A 213 -3.45 17.88 6.73
C PRO A 213 -4.43 17.89 7.91
N THR A 214 -4.26 18.86 8.80
CA THR A 214 -5.25 19.21 9.84
C THR A 214 -6.34 20.13 9.28
N THR A 215 -6.18 20.61 8.03
CA THR A 215 -7.07 21.55 7.37
C THR A 215 -8.40 20.91 6.95
N LEU A 216 -9.46 21.72 7.01
CA LEU A 216 -10.84 21.34 6.66
C LEU A 216 -11.05 21.15 5.16
N GLU A 217 -10.20 21.75 4.33
CA GLU A 217 -10.28 21.62 2.87
C GLU A 217 -9.60 20.33 2.43
N ARG A 218 -10.42 19.36 2.04
CA ARG A 218 -9.99 18.06 1.56
C ARG A 218 -10.29 17.99 0.06
N PRO A 219 -9.28 17.80 -0.80
CA PRO A 219 -9.50 17.46 -2.19
C PRO A 219 -10.46 16.29 -2.30
N THR A 220 -11.40 16.38 -3.23
CA THR A 220 -12.29 15.26 -3.54
C THR A 220 -11.66 14.40 -4.63
N ILE A 221 -11.79 13.08 -4.48
CA ILE A 221 -11.36 12.10 -5.47
C ILE A 221 -12.55 11.19 -5.73
N GLU A 222 -13.01 11.14 -6.97
CA GLU A 222 -14.17 10.34 -7.36
C GLU A 222 -14.03 9.76 -8.76
N LEU A 223 -14.90 8.81 -9.08
CA LEU A 223 -15.02 8.25 -10.43
C LEU A 223 -16.14 8.97 -11.17
N GLU A 224 -15.88 9.37 -12.42
CA GLU A 224 -16.93 9.87 -13.29
C GLU A 224 -17.98 8.77 -13.55
N THR A 225 -19.26 9.11 -13.35
CA THR A 225 -20.39 8.19 -13.60
C THR A 225 -21.16 8.60 -14.85
N PRO A 226 -21.57 7.65 -15.72
CA PRO A 226 -21.42 6.21 -15.58
C PRO A 226 -20.01 5.70 -15.94
N VAL A 227 -19.54 4.68 -15.21
CA VAL A 227 -18.22 4.08 -15.46
C VAL A 227 -18.31 3.18 -16.70
N GLY A 228 -17.63 3.59 -17.76
CA GLY A 228 -17.48 2.82 -19.01
C GLY A 228 -16.19 2.01 -19.08
N LEU A 229 -15.78 1.65 -20.30
CA LEU A 229 -14.51 0.95 -20.54
C LEU A 229 -13.27 1.79 -20.23
N HIS A 230 -13.43 3.12 -20.22
CA HIS A 230 -12.42 4.10 -19.83
C HIS A 230 -12.85 4.83 -18.55
N PRO A 231 -12.68 4.24 -17.35
CA PRO A 231 -12.99 4.92 -16.10
C PRO A 231 -12.15 6.19 -15.95
N LYS A 232 -12.78 7.29 -15.56
CA LYS A 232 -12.08 8.55 -15.29
C LYS A 232 -12.08 8.86 -13.80
N ILE A 233 -10.89 9.11 -13.27
CA ILE A 233 -10.72 9.62 -11.91
C ILE A 233 -10.72 11.15 -12.00
N LEU A 234 -11.63 11.76 -11.26
CA LEU A 234 -11.72 13.21 -11.10
C LEU A 234 -11.10 13.59 -9.76
N ILE A 235 -10.13 14.50 -9.78
CA ILE A 235 -9.45 15.02 -8.59
C ILE A 235 -9.65 16.54 -8.55
N ASP A 236 -10.47 17.02 -7.62
CA ASP A 236 -10.74 18.45 -7.47
C ASP A 236 -9.71 19.11 -6.56
N LEU A 237 -8.79 19.88 -7.15
CA LEU A 237 -7.83 20.74 -6.47
C LEU A 237 -8.20 22.22 -6.60
N SER A 238 -9.43 22.57 -6.99
CA SER A 238 -9.84 23.96 -7.26
C SER A 238 -9.73 24.89 -6.04
N SER A 239 -9.93 24.36 -4.83
CA SER A 239 -9.75 25.10 -3.57
C SER A 239 -8.30 25.08 -3.06
N THR A 240 -7.44 24.29 -3.69
CA THR A 240 -6.12 23.98 -3.16
C THR A 240 -5.07 24.91 -3.77
N PRO A 241 -4.38 25.75 -2.98
CA PRO A 241 -3.51 26.80 -3.52
C PRO A 241 -2.22 26.24 -4.11
N LYS A 242 -1.71 26.94 -5.12
CA LYS A 242 -0.36 26.68 -5.65
C LYS A 242 0.71 27.13 -4.66
N SER A 243 1.74 26.32 -4.48
CA SER A 243 2.94 26.63 -3.69
C SER A 243 4.17 26.64 -4.56
N GLN A 244 5.18 27.46 -4.23
CA GLN A 244 6.43 27.53 -4.99
C GLN A 244 7.40 26.37 -4.72
N LYS A 245 7.28 25.73 -3.55
CA LYS A 245 8.16 24.63 -3.11
C LYS A 245 7.44 23.28 -3.03
N CYS A 246 6.15 23.24 -3.34
CA CYS A 246 5.35 22.04 -3.22
C CYS A 246 4.51 21.80 -4.46
N GLU A 247 4.40 20.53 -4.82
CA GLU A 247 3.59 20.05 -5.93
C GLU A 247 2.64 18.95 -5.46
N TYR A 248 1.53 18.78 -6.19
CA TYR A 248 0.52 17.78 -5.89
C TYR A 248 0.75 16.56 -6.76
N PHE A 249 0.69 15.39 -6.16
CA PHE A 249 0.94 14.14 -6.84
C PHE A 249 -0.17 13.13 -6.56
N LEU A 250 -0.46 12.33 -7.59
CA LEU A 250 -1.27 11.13 -7.45
C LEU A 250 -0.42 9.90 -7.74
N HIS A 251 -0.26 9.03 -6.76
CA HIS A 251 0.32 7.71 -6.94
C HIS A 251 -0.79 6.66 -7.06
N LEU A 252 -0.77 5.90 -8.16
CA LEU A 252 -1.76 4.86 -8.44
C LEU A 252 -1.07 3.50 -8.51
N LYS A 253 -1.61 2.55 -7.74
CA LYS A 253 -1.32 1.12 -7.85
C LYS A 253 -2.57 0.42 -8.33
N LEU A 254 -2.55 -0.05 -9.57
CA LEU A 254 -3.71 -0.65 -10.22
C LEU A 254 -3.49 -2.16 -10.38
N PRO A 255 -4.49 -3.01 -10.07
CA PRO A 255 -4.41 -4.44 -10.39
C PRO A 255 -4.46 -4.65 -11.90
N THR A 256 -4.12 -5.84 -12.38
CA THR A 256 -4.12 -6.16 -13.83
C THR A 256 -5.42 -5.81 -14.55
N ASP A 257 -6.57 -5.82 -13.88
CA ASP A 257 -7.87 -5.45 -14.44
C ASP A 257 -7.96 -4.01 -14.98
N LEU A 258 -7.15 -3.09 -14.45
CA LEU A 258 -7.16 -1.67 -14.80
C LEU A 258 -5.73 -1.22 -15.12
N PHE A 259 -5.60 -0.30 -16.06
CA PHE A 259 -4.31 0.34 -16.32
C PHE A 259 -4.53 1.78 -16.79
N VAL A 260 -3.50 2.60 -16.68
CA VAL A 260 -3.56 4.00 -17.14
C VAL A 260 -3.63 4.06 -18.66
N ASP A 261 -4.60 4.80 -19.19
CA ASP A 261 -4.64 5.10 -20.63
C ASP A 261 -3.58 6.16 -20.94
N ARG A 262 -2.40 5.71 -21.38
CA ARG A 262 -1.26 6.57 -21.72
C ARG A 262 -1.50 7.51 -22.91
N PHE A 263 -2.58 7.29 -23.68
CA PHE A 263 -2.92 8.15 -24.83
C PHE A 263 -3.84 9.30 -24.44
N GLN A 264 -4.53 9.16 -23.30
CA GLN A 264 -5.45 10.18 -22.77
C GLN A 264 -4.94 10.82 -21.47
N SER A 265 -3.97 10.20 -20.81
CA SER A 265 -3.37 10.66 -19.56
C SER A 265 -1.85 10.76 -19.70
N SER A 266 -1.25 11.75 -19.03
CA SER A 266 0.21 12.02 -19.08
C SER A 266 0.86 11.79 -17.71
N PRO A 267 1.11 10.53 -17.31
CA PRO A 267 1.84 10.27 -16.06
C PRO A 267 3.31 10.68 -16.17
N LEU A 268 3.91 11.07 -15.04
CA LEU A 268 5.37 11.27 -14.93
C LEU A 268 6.12 9.96 -15.18
N PHE A 269 5.58 8.86 -14.67
CA PHE A 269 6.02 7.52 -15.01
C PHE A 269 4.86 6.55 -15.01
N LEU A 270 5.01 5.50 -15.82
CA LEU A 270 4.11 4.36 -15.86
C LEU A 270 4.96 3.10 -15.99
N TYR A 271 4.85 2.20 -15.01
CA TYR A 271 5.51 0.90 -15.02
C TYR A 271 4.47 -0.22 -14.99
N GLY A 272 4.76 -1.35 -15.65
CA GLY A 272 3.96 -2.58 -15.56
C GLY A 272 3.17 -2.92 -16.80
N ALA A 273 2.02 -3.57 -16.62
CA ALA A 273 1.19 -4.03 -17.74
C ALA A 273 0.52 -2.85 -18.48
N GLN A 274 1.04 -2.49 -19.65
CA GLN A 274 0.55 -1.38 -20.49
C GLN A 274 -0.05 -1.82 -21.82
N ASP A 275 0.01 -3.11 -22.17
CA ASP A 275 -0.54 -3.62 -23.43
C ASP A 275 -2.06 -3.40 -23.44
N LEU A 276 -2.63 -2.75 -24.46
CA LEU A 276 -4.07 -2.48 -24.51
C LEU A 276 -4.90 -3.73 -24.85
N GLU A 277 -4.29 -4.68 -25.56
CA GLU A 277 -5.00 -5.79 -26.21
C GLU A 277 -4.98 -7.07 -25.37
N LEU A 278 -4.04 -7.18 -24.42
CA LEU A 278 -3.93 -8.36 -23.56
C LEU A 278 -5.04 -8.39 -22.50
N PRO A 279 -5.83 -9.47 -22.40
CA PRO A 279 -6.85 -9.60 -21.37
C PRO A 279 -6.21 -9.88 -20.00
N GLU A 280 -6.95 -9.57 -18.92
CA GLU A 280 -6.46 -9.70 -17.53
C GLU A 280 -5.91 -11.10 -17.22
N TYR A 281 -6.63 -12.15 -17.62
CA TYR A 281 -6.28 -13.53 -17.30
C TYR A 281 -5.00 -14.03 -18.00
N LYS A 282 -4.49 -13.33 -19.03
CA LYS A 282 -3.20 -13.66 -19.67
C LYS A 282 -2.01 -13.07 -18.92
N LEU A 283 -2.24 -12.02 -18.13
CA LEU A 283 -1.21 -11.38 -17.31
C LEU A 283 -1.01 -12.07 -15.96
N ARG A 284 -1.89 -13.02 -15.62
CA ARG A 284 -1.79 -13.82 -14.39
C ARG A 284 -0.48 -14.60 -14.42
N GLY A 285 0.43 -14.24 -13.52
CA GLY A 285 1.73 -14.88 -13.41
C GLY A 285 2.90 -14.07 -13.96
N GLU A 286 2.65 -12.98 -14.68
CA GLU A 286 3.69 -12.08 -15.21
C GLU A 286 3.88 -10.84 -14.33
N THR A 287 2.77 -10.25 -13.88
CA THR A 287 2.79 -9.07 -13.00
C THR A 287 1.53 -9.01 -12.15
N TRP A 288 1.60 -8.30 -11.02
CA TRP A 288 0.44 -8.00 -10.20
C TRP A 288 -0.41 -6.84 -10.77
N GLY A 289 0.14 -6.02 -11.68
CA GLY A 289 -0.58 -4.88 -12.24
C GLY A 289 0.32 -3.77 -12.79
N SER A 290 0.04 -2.54 -12.40
CA SER A 290 0.79 -1.35 -12.81
C SER A 290 0.93 -0.32 -11.70
N GLU A 291 1.98 0.49 -11.80
CA GLU A 291 2.28 1.59 -10.89
C GLU A 291 2.53 2.85 -11.70
N SER A 292 1.94 3.97 -11.26
CA SER A 292 2.10 5.26 -11.94
C SER A 292 2.09 6.42 -10.96
N LEU A 293 2.73 7.50 -11.36
CA LEU A 293 2.75 8.77 -10.64
C LEU A 293 2.34 9.89 -11.60
N PHE A 294 1.46 10.76 -11.14
CA PHE A 294 1.01 11.94 -11.85
C PHE A 294 1.38 13.18 -11.05
N GLU A 295 1.84 14.22 -11.74
CA GLU A 295 1.84 15.58 -11.24
C GLU A 295 0.46 16.19 -11.53
N LEU A 296 -0.12 16.89 -10.57
CA LEU A 296 -1.46 17.48 -10.67
C LEU A 296 -1.38 19.01 -10.63
N ASP A 297 -2.25 19.65 -11.40
CA ASP A 297 -2.42 21.10 -11.38
C ASP A 297 -3.21 21.53 -10.14
N ALA A 298 -2.62 22.40 -9.31
CA ALA A 298 -3.33 23.13 -8.26
C ALA A 298 -4.38 24.07 -8.85
N GLU A 299 -5.39 24.43 -8.05
CA GLU A 299 -6.47 25.37 -8.43
C GLU A 299 -7.31 24.90 -9.65
N ARG A 300 -7.31 23.59 -9.93
CA ARG A 300 -8.00 23.00 -11.08
C ARG A 300 -8.60 21.63 -10.76
N LEU A 301 -9.59 21.26 -11.58
CA LEU A 301 -10.05 19.88 -11.70
C LEU A 301 -9.05 19.11 -12.58
N ASN A 302 -8.51 18.03 -12.04
CA ASN A 302 -7.62 17.11 -12.74
C ASN A 302 -8.40 15.86 -13.15
N GLU A 303 -8.12 15.34 -14.34
CA GLU A 303 -8.75 14.13 -14.88
C GLU A 303 -7.66 13.12 -15.23
N ILE A 304 -7.83 11.88 -14.75
CA ILE A 304 -6.97 10.76 -15.11
C ILE A 304 -7.84 9.67 -15.70
N THR A 305 -7.59 9.35 -16.96
CA THR A 305 -8.30 8.29 -17.66
C THR A 305 -7.58 6.96 -17.53
N LEU A 306 -8.31 5.98 -17.03
CA LEU A 306 -7.93 4.57 -16.99
C LEU A 306 -8.57 3.82 -18.15
N HIS A 307 -8.15 2.57 -18.32
CA HIS A 307 -8.76 1.62 -19.22
C HIS A 307 -8.95 0.28 -18.51
N SER A 308 -10.14 -0.30 -18.66
CA SER A 308 -10.49 -1.62 -18.14
C SER A 308 -10.08 -2.73 -19.10
N ARG A 309 -9.55 -3.84 -18.59
CA ARG A 309 -9.23 -5.02 -19.40
C ARG A 309 -10.42 -5.96 -19.50
N TYR A 310 -10.42 -6.78 -20.55
CA TYR A 310 -11.29 -7.94 -20.62
C TYR A 310 -10.96 -8.90 -19.47
N VAL A 311 -11.97 -9.18 -18.66
CA VAL A 311 -11.90 -10.11 -17.52
C VAL A 311 -12.21 -11.53 -17.96
N GLU A 312 -11.74 -12.51 -17.19
CA GLU A 312 -12.02 -13.93 -17.47
C GLU A 312 -13.54 -14.21 -17.51
N PRO A 313 -14.05 -14.85 -18.57
CA PRO A 313 -15.45 -15.29 -18.63
C PRO A 313 -15.81 -16.24 -17.49
N MET A 314 -17.02 -16.11 -16.94
CA MET A 314 -17.49 -16.96 -15.83
C MET A 314 -18.99 -17.23 -15.94
N ALA A 315 -19.41 -18.46 -15.64
CA ALA A 315 -20.81 -18.85 -15.68
C ALA A 315 -21.62 -18.13 -14.58
N GLY A 316 -22.71 -17.47 -14.98
CA GLY A 316 -23.68 -16.89 -14.03
C GLY A 316 -23.21 -15.63 -13.29
N ASN A 317 -22.02 -15.11 -13.60
CA ASN A 317 -21.53 -13.85 -13.06
C ASN A 317 -21.29 -12.83 -14.18
N GLN A 318 -22.10 -11.78 -14.21
CA GLN A 318 -22.14 -10.79 -15.28
C GLN A 318 -21.15 -9.64 -15.08
N SER A 319 -20.48 -9.54 -13.93
CA SER A 319 -19.51 -8.45 -13.68
C SER A 319 -18.40 -8.82 -12.69
N LYS A 320 -17.30 -8.07 -12.75
CA LYS A 320 -16.20 -8.12 -11.77
C LYS A 320 -16.04 -6.72 -11.17
N THR A 321 -16.20 -6.59 -9.86
CA THR A 321 -15.88 -5.35 -9.15
C THR A 321 -14.41 -5.34 -8.78
N VAL A 322 -13.72 -4.27 -9.16
CA VAL A 322 -12.31 -4.03 -8.93
C VAL A 322 -12.17 -2.84 -8.00
N ARG A 323 -11.37 -3.00 -6.95
CA ARG A 323 -11.14 -1.97 -5.92
C ARG A 323 -9.69 -1.53 -5.92
N PHE A 324 -9.45 -0.22 -5.83
CA PHE A 324 -8.12 0.34 -5.64
C PHE A 324 -8.21 1.63 -4.81
N THR A 325 -7.11 2.02 -4.18
CA THR A 325 -7.04 3.24 -3.36
C THR A 325 -5.99 4.18 -3.96
N PRO A 326 -6.39 5.31 -4.54
CA PRO A 326 -5.46 6.34 -4.96
C PRO A 326 -4.71 6.93 -3.75
N LEU A 327 -3.45 7.30 -3.93
CA LEU A 327 -2.69 8.03 -2.92
C LEU A 327 -2.46 9.45 -3.44
N LEU A 328 -3.28 10.39 -2.98
CA LEU A 328 -3.12 11.82 -3.24
C LEU A 328 -2.28 12.44 -2.14
N PHE A 329 -1.22 13.14 -2.52
CA PHE A 329 -0.35 13.81 -1.57
C PHE A 329 0.26 15.08 -2.15
N ARG A 330 0.65 15.99 -1.26
CA ARG A 330 1.50 17.12 -1.60
C ARG A 330 2.93 16.80 -1.18
N ALA A 331 3.89 16.99 -2.07
CA ALA A 331 5.30 16.81 -1.78
C ALA A 331 6.00 18.17 -1.78
N CYS A 332 6.69 18.49 -0.69
CA CYS A 332 7.42 19.74 -0.51
C CYS A 332 8.90 19.45 -0.28
N ASP A 333 9.79 20.00 -1.10
CA ASP A 333 11.21 19.93 -0.82
C ASP A 333 11.57 20.85 0.36
N SER A 334 12.24 20.29 1.36
CA SER A 334 12.65 21.00 2.56
C SER A 334 14.17 21.15 2.61
N ASP A 335 14.68 22.24 3.16
CA ASP A 335 16.13 22.41 3.34
C ASP A 335 16.66 21.65 4.59
N GLU A 336 15.77 20.90 5.27
CA GLU A 336 15.98 20.23 6.55
C GLU A 336 16.64 18.85 6.40
N LYS A 337 17.91 18.74 6.78
CA LYS A 337 18.66 17.46 6.78
C LYS A 337 18.24 16.48 7.88
N ILE A 338 17.49 16.96 8.88
CA ILE A 338 17.18 16.26 10.14
C ILE A 338 16.05 15.22 9.97
N LEU A 339 15.32 15.23 8.84
CA LEU A 339 14.26 14.25 8.55
C LEU A 339 14.76 12.79 8.60
N MET A 340 16.06 12.56 8.40
CA MET A 340 16.70 11.23 8.43
C MET A 340 16.98 10.71 9.84
N GLU A 341 16.83 11.52 10.89
CA GLU A 341 17.14 11.15 12.28
C GLU A 341 15.93 10.62 13.06
N ASN A 342 14.77 10.49 12.40
CA ASN A 342 13.56 9.98 13.03
C ASN A 342 13.71 8.50 13.43
N PRO A 343 13.47 8.12 14.71
CA PRO A 343 13.66 6.74 15.16
C PRO A 343 12.51 5.79 14.78
N PHE A 344 11.35 6.34 14.41
CA PHE A 344 10.12 5.61 14.07
C PHE A 344 9.90 5.48 12.57
N TYR A 345 10.43 6.44 11.82
CA TYR A 345 10.38 6.45 10.37
C TYR A 345 11.75 6.12 9.80
N SER A 346 11.77 5.34 8.73
CA SER A 346 12.95 5.22 7.91
C SER A 346 12.52 5.23 6.47
N ARG A 347 13.03 6.22 5.73
CA ARG A 347 12.82 6.26 4.29
C ARG A 347 13.29 4.94 3.67
N GLY A 348 12.46 4.39 2.80
CA GLY A 348 12.70 3.07 2.24
C GLY A 348 12.25 2.98 0.79
N LEU A 349 12.14 1.74 0.33
CA LEU A 349 11.57 1.42 -0.96
C LEU A 349 10.06 1.73 -0.97
N GLY A 350 9.55 2.22 -2.09
CA GLY A 350 8.17 2.69 -2.30
C GLY A 350 8.14 4.02 -3.07
N TYR A 351 6.98 4.66 -3.16
CA TYR A 351 6.81 5.90 -3.94
C TYR A 351 7.74 7.04 -3.49
N GLU A 352 8.13 7.05 -2.21
CA GLU A 352 9.12 7.99 -1.65
C GLU A 352 10.49 7.91 -2.36
N SER A 353 10.82 6.76 -2.97
CA SER A 353 12.10 6.57 -3.67
C SER A 353 12.23 7.45 -4.92
N PHE A 354 11.12 7.99 -5.44
CA PHE A 354 11.11 8.89 -6.60
C PHE A 354 11.40 10.35 -6.26
N PHE A 355 11.51 10.69 -4.99
CA PHE A 355 11.68 12.06 -4.50
C PHE A 355 13.06 12.28 -3.86
N THR A 356 13.38 13.53 -3.51
CA THR A 356 14.66 13.86 -2.85
C THR A 356 14.63 13.46 -1.36
N PRO A 357 15.77 13.13 -0.72
CA PRO A 357 15.86 12.70 0.69
C PRO A 357 15.16 13.61 1.72
N ASN A 358 15.02 14.88 1.36
CA ASN A 358 14.52 15.99 2.15
C ASN A 358 13.08 16.42 1.79
N THR A 359 12.37 15.62 1.00
CA THR A 359 10.95 15.85 0.70
C THR A 359 10.05 15.49 1.90
N ILE A 360 9.11 16.39 2.19
CA ILE A 360 8.03 16.20 3.16
C ILE A 360 6.75 15.88 2.38
N PHE A 361 6.06 14.83 2.79
CA PHE A 361 4.85 14.32 2.17
C PHE A 361 3.64 14.61 3.05
N GLU A 362 2.66 15.28 2.48
CA GLU A 362 1.37 15.51 3.11
C GLU A 362 0.30 14.71 2.39
N ALA A 363 -0.12 13.60 3.00
CA ALA A 363 -1.08 12.70 2.40
C ALA A 363 -2.52 13.15 2.69
N PHE A 364 -3.31 13.33 1.64
CA PHE A 364 -4.73 13.64 1.75
C PHE A 364 -5.55 12.37 1.92
N PRO A 365 -6.62 12.39 2.75
CA PRO A 365 -7.54 11.25 2.86
C PRO A 365 -8.09 10.88 1.49
N SER A 366 -7.90 9.62 1.10
CA SER A 366 -8.41 9.08 -0.17
C SER A 366 -9.33 7.90 0.12
N SER A 367 -10.44 7.82 -0.62
CA SER A 367 -11.40 6.72 -0.52
C SER A 367 -11.02 5.57 -1.46
N VAL A 368 -11.54 4.38 -1.17
CA VAL A 368 -11.46 3.25 -2.08
C VAL A 368 -12.38 3.53 -3.27
N LEU A 369 -11.83 3.48 -4.48
CA LEU A 369 -12.60 3.59 -5.72
C LEU A 369 -12.96 2.19 -6.23
N GLU A 370 -14.18 2.05 -6.74
CA GLU A 370 -14.72 0.77 -7.23
C GLU A 370 -15.14 0.89 -8.69
N VAL A 371 -14.58 0.02 -9.53
CA VAL A 371 -14.91 -0.07 -10.96
C VAL A 371 -15.57 -1.41 -11.22
N THR A 372 -16.76 -1.39 -11.81
CA THR A 372 -17.47 -2.61 -12.21
C THR A 372 -17.21 -2.89 -13.68
N ILE A 373 -16.49 -3.97 -13.97
CA ILE A 373 -16.15 -4.39 -15.33
C ILE A 373 -17.16 -5.44 -15.78
N PRO A 374 -17.82 -5.27 -16.95
CA PRO A 374 -18.68 -6.30 -17.52
C PRO A 374 -17.92 -7.60 -17.77
N ARG A 375 -18.51 -8.73 -17.38
CA ARG A 375 -17.93 -10.05 -17.56
C ARG A 375 -18.76 -10.87 -18.55
N PRO A 376 -18.14 -11.52 -19.55
CA PRO A 376 -18.85 -12.44 -20.43
C PRO A 376 -19.39 -13.66 -19.67
N ASP A 377 -20.68 -13.97 -19.86
CA ASP A 377 -21.32 -15.16 -19.31
C ASP A 377 -21.10 -16.37 -20.22
N THR A 378 -20.64 -17.48 -19.64
CA THR A 378 -20.38 -18.72 -20.36
C THR A 378 -21.56 -19.71 -20.36
N VAL A 379 -22.68 -19.40 -19.69
CA VAL A 379 -23.85 -20.30 -19.59
C VAL A 379 -24.37 -20.74 -20.97
N HIS A 380 -24.42 -19.82 -21.94
CA HIS A 380 -24.90 -20.10 -23.28
C HIS A 380 -23.79 -20.25 -24.32
N TYR A 381 -22.53 -20.37 -23.90
CA TYR A 381 -21.39 -20.32 -24.80
C TYR A 381 -21.41 -21.42 -25.87
N GLU A 382 -21.62 -22.68 -25.49
CA GLU A 382 -21.66 -23.80 -26.44
C GLU A 382 -22.85 -23.70 -27.40
N THR A 383 -24.02 -23.26 -26.91
CA THR A 383 -25.20 -23.03 -27.76
C THR A 383 -24.92 -21.93 -28.78
N THR A 384 -24.39 -20.78 -28.35
CA THR A 384 -24.03 -19.67 -29.23
C THR A 384 -22.99 -20.08 -30.26
N LYS A 385 -21.97 -20.84 -29.85
CA LYS A 385 -20.94 -21.37 -30.75
C LYS A 385 -21.53 -22.30 -31.81
N LEU A 386 -22.41 -23.23 -31.42
CA LEU A 386 -23.05 -24.15 -32.36
C LEU A 386 -23.96 -23.42 -33.36
N VAL A 387 -24.77 -22.47 -32.87
CA VAL A 387 -25.66 -21.67 -33.70
C VAL A 387 -24.86 -20.83 -34.69
N THR A 388 -23.81 -20.14 -34.21
CA THR A 388 -22.93 -19.30 -35.05
C THR A 388 -22.24 -20.13 -36.11
N LEU A 389 -21.69 -21.30 -35.76
CA LEU A 389 -21.06 -22.22 -36.72
C LEU A 389 -22.06 -22.70 -37.78
N THR A 390 -23.28 -23.06 -37.36
CA THR A 390 -24.34 -23.47 -38.27
C THR A 390 -24.71 -22.34 -39.24
N CYS A 391 -24.89 -21.12 -38.74
CA CYS A 391 -25.16 -19.94 -39.57
C CYS A 391 -24.03 -19.67 -40.57
N LEU A 392 -22.76 -19.79 -40.15
CA LEU A 392 -21.59 -19.63 -41.02
C LEU A 392 -21.55 -20.69 -42.12
N LEU A 393 -21.80 -21.96 -41.79
CA LEU A 393 -21.83 -23.06 -42.76
C LEU A 393 -22.97 -22.90 -43.76
N VAL A 394 -24.18 -22.56 -43.30
CA VAL A 394 -25.33 -22.30 -44.18
C VAL A 394 -25.05 -21.11 -45.11
N SER A 395 -24.45 -20.03 -44.59
CA SER A 395 -24.08 -18.86 -45.38
C SER A 395 -23.01 -19.19 -46.43
N LEU A 396 -22.01 -20.00 -46.06
CA LEU A 396 -20.97 -20.47 -46.98
C LEU A 396 -21.58 -21.32 -48.10
N VAL A 397 -22.43 -22.28 -47.76
CA VAL A 397 -23.14 -23.12 -48.75
C VAL A 397 -24.00 -22.27 -49.67
N TYR A 398 -24.74 -21.30 -49.12
CA TYR A 398 -25.56 -20.38 -49.91
C TYR A 398 -24.72 -19.57 -50.91
N ILE A 399 -23.60 -18.99 -50.47
CA ILE A 399 -22.69 -18.23 -51.35
C ILE A 399 -22.12 -19.14 -52.43
N LEU A 400 -21.66 -20.35 -52.08
CA LEU A 400 -21.12 -21.31 -53.05
C LEU A 400 -22.18 -21.72 -54.09
N LEU A 401 -23.41 -21.97 -53.66
CA LEU A 401 -24.52 -22.25 -54.57
C LEU A 401 -24.81 -21.08 -55.49
N LYS A 402 -24.81 -19.84 -54.97
CA LYS A 402 -25.02 -18.63 -55.79
C LYS A 402 -23.90 -18.39 -56.80
N ILE A 403 -22.64 -18.68 -56.45
CA ILE A 403 -21.51 -18.58 -57.37
C ILE A 403 -21.56 -19.67 -58.44
N ALA A 404 -21.89 -20.91 -58.04
CA ALA A 404 -22.02 -22.04 -58.97
C ALA A 404 -23.20 -21.88 -59.93
N MET A 405 -24.29 -21.27 -59.46
CA MET A 405 -25.46 -20.89 -60.28
C MET A 405 -25.19 -19.57 -61.03
N LYS A 406 -24.22 -19.59 -61.95
CA LYS A 406 -23.98 -18.50 -62.91
C LYS A 406 -25.31 -18.14 -63.60
N PRO A 407 -25.69 -16.85 -63.76
CA PRO A 407 -26.87 -16.52 -64.55
C PRO A 407 -26.63 -17.02 -65.97
N ARG A 408 -27.51 -17.91 -66.46
CA ARG A 408 -27.63 -18.14 -67.91
C ARG A 408 -27.99 -16.78 -68.51
N SER A 409 -27.02 -16.11 -69.14
CA SER A 409 -27.29 -14.87 -69.87
C SER A 409 -28.42 -15.15 -70.83
N GLY A 410 -29.56 -14.48 -70.63
CA GLY A 410 -30.66 -14.52 -71.58
C GLY A 410 -30.11 -14.18 -72.96
N ARG A 411 -30.35 -15.05 -73.94
CA ARG A 411 -30.24 -14.71 -75.35
C ARG A 411 -31.15 -13.51 -75.59
N TYR A 412 -30.57 -12.32 -75.72
CA TYR A 412 -31.23 -11.23 -76.42
C TYR A 412 -31.26 -11.63 -77.90
N THR A 413 -32.41 -12.13 -78.37
CA THR A 413 -32.73 -12.15 -79.80
C THR A 413 -33.04 -10.73 -80.23
N ALA A 414 -32.10 -10.08 -80.90
CA ALA A 414 -32.36 -8.86 -81.66
C ALA A 414 -33.25 -9.21 -82.87
N LYS A 415 -34.30 -8.42 -83.06
CA LYS A 415 -35.16 -8.39 -84.24
C LYS A 415 -34.51 -7.58 -85.35
#